data_AF-A0A0A0LN81-F1
#
_entry.id   AF-A0A0A0LN81-F1
#
_cell.length_a   1.000
_cell.length_b   1.000
_cell.length_c   1.000
_cell.angle_alpha   90.00
_cell.angle_beta   90.00
_cell.angle_gamma   90.00
#
_symmetry.space_group_name_H-M   'P 1'
#
loop_
_entity.id
_entity.type
_entity.pdbx_description
1 polymer ?
#
loop_
_entity_poly.entity_id
_entity_poly.type
_entity_poly.pdbx_seq_one_letter_code
_entity_poly.pdbx_strand_id
1 'polypeptide(L)'
;MADASSKDDLLQLIKRFGAYLTLKMSNFFPISLQNLDSRSVGAIAGFAVAIIFTWRLLRSSNGHQRQQPKRQMPAPSSSASNAGLNTNEQSIPSGVCSPSEDLRAHNVVDEFFQPVKPTLGQIVRQKLSEGRKVTCRLLGIILEEYSPEDLQKQATVRSSVLEVLLEITKYCDLYLMETVLDDESEKKVLSALEDAGVFTSGGLVKDKVLFCSTENGRTSFVRQLEPDWHIDSNPEIITQLARFIKYQLHVAPIRHERSASNIFSSPSLEQFFGNI
;
A
#
# COMPACT_ATOMS: atom_id res chain seq x y z
N MET A 1 -38.35 -30.14 -28.71
CA MET A 1 -37.46 -29.69 -29.81
C MET A 1 -36.63 -28.47 -29.38
N ALA A 2 -36.10 -28.45 -28.15
CA ALA A 2 -35.35 -27.31 -27.58
C ALA A 2 -33.95 -27.69 -27.03
N ASP A 3 -33.66 -28.99 -26.88
CA ASP A 3 -32.37 -29.47 -26.32
C ASP A 3 -31.22 -29.54 -27.33
N ALA A 4 -31.50 -29.48 -28.64
CA ALA A 4 -30.47 -29.55 -29.67
C ALA A 4 -29.74 -28.21 -29.83
N SER A 5 -30.49 -27.10 -29.84
CA SER A 5 -29.93 -25.75 -30.04
C SER A 5 -28.92 -25.35 -28.96
N SER A 6 -29.22 -25.65 -27.69
CA SER A 6 -28.34 -25.28 -26.58
C SER A 6 -27.00 -26.03 -26.59
N LYS A 7 -26.95 -27.25 -27.15
CA LYS A 7 -25.72 -28.04 -27.26
C LYS A 7 -24.84 -27.51 -28.39
N ASP A 8 -25.44 -27.11 -29.50
CA ASP A 8 -24.71 -26.56 -30.64
C ASP A 8 -24.10 -25.19 -30.31
N ASP A 9 -24.82 -24.34 -29.55
CA ASP A 9 -24.31 -23.05 -29.09
C ASP A 9 -23.16 -23.20 -28.08
N LEU A 10 -23.24 -24.18 -27.18
CA LEU A 10 -22.18 -24.51 -26.23
C LEU A 10 -20.94 -25.07 -26.93
N LEU A 11 -21.12 -25.91 -27.94
CA LEU A 11 -20.01 -26.43 -28.75
C LEU A 11 -19.35 -25.32 -29.60
N GLN A 12 -20.13 -24.35 -30.09
CA GLN A 12 -19.57 -23.17 -30.75
C GLN A 12 -18.81 -22.27 -29.77
N LEU A 13 -19.30 -22.11 -28.55
CA LEU A 13 -18.59 -21.37 -27.50
C LEU A 13 -17.28 -22.06 -27.14
N ILE A 14 -17.28 -23.38 -26.98
CA ILE A 14 -16.06 -24.16 -26.67
C ILE A 14 -15.07 -24.09 -27.83
N LYS A 15 -15.52 -24.13 -29.09
CA LYS A 15 -14.63 -23.94 -30.25
C LYS A 15 -14.03 -22.53 -30.31
N ARG A 16 -14.82 -21.49 -30.01
CA ARG A 16 -14.33 -20.10 -29.93
C ARG A 16 -13.36 -19.90 -28.76
N PHE A 17 -13.63 -20.51 -27.60
CA PHE A 17 -12.75 -20.46 -26.45
C PHE A 17 -11.45 -21.23 -26.67
N GLY A 18 -11.52 -22.38 -27.34
CA GLY A 18 -10.35 -23.18 -27.72
C GLY A 18 -9.44 -22.42 -28.68
N ALA A 19 -9.99 -21.76 -29.70
CA ALA A 19 -9.21 -20.92 -30.61
C ALA A 19 -8.59 -19.69 -29.90
N TYR A 20 -9.30 -19.11 -28.93
CA TYR A 20 -8.81 -17.98 -28.13
C TYR A 20 -7.71 -18.38 -27.14
N LEU A 21 -7.76 -19.59 -26.57
CA LEU A 21 -6.69 -20.12 -25.72
C LEU A 21 -5.44 -20.52 -26.53
N THR A 22 -5.61 -21.14 -27.71
CA THR A 22 -4.49 -21.61 -28.53
C THR A 22 -3.64 -20.45 -29.07
N LEU A 23 -4.21 -19.27 -29.32
CA LEU A 23 -3.45 -18.09 -29.73
C LEU A 23 -2.70 -17.41 -28.58
N LYS A 24 -3.04 -17.70 -27.31
CA LYS A 24 -2.43 -17.05 -26.14
C LYS A 24 -1.47 -17.94 -25.35
N MET A 25 -1.41 -19.24 -25.65
CA MET A 25 -0.57 -20.20 -24.93
C MET A 25 0.69 -20.66 -25.68
N SER A 26 0.87 -20.28 -26.95
CA SER A 26 2.09 -20.63 -27.71
C SER A 26 3.35 -19.88 -27.28
N ASN A 27 3.21 -18.86 -26.42
CA ASN A 27 4.34 -18.08 -25.89
C ASN A 27 4.62 -18.30 -24.39
N PHE A 28 3.88 -19.20 -23.71
CA PHE A 28 4.03 -19.45 -22.26
C PHE A 28 4.66 -20.80 -21.89
N PHE A 29 5.05 -21.63 -22.86
CA PHE A 29 5.79 -22.86 -22.57
C PHE A 29 6.97 -23.05 -23.54
N PRO A 30 8.19 -22.89 -23.01
CA PRO A 30 9.14 -23.97 -23.07
C PRO A 30 9.57 -24.30 -21.64
N ILE A 31 8.65 -24.82 -20.82
CA ILE A 31 9.10 -25.62 -19.69
C ILE A 31 9.55 -26.94 -20.31
N SER A 32 10.88 -27.09 -20.37
CA SER A 32 11.58 -28.29 -20.79
C SER A 32 10.98 -29.53 -20.12
N LEU A 33 10.14 -30.26 -20.85
CA LEU A 33 9.65 -31.60 -20.52
C LEU A 33 10.70 -32.69 -20.80
N GLN A 34 11.98 -32.35 -20.86
CA GLN A 34 13.07 -33.31 -21.13
C GLN A 34 13.83 -33.76 -19.88
N ASN A 35 13.41 -33.36 -18.66
CA ASN A 35 13.98 -33.91 -17.42
C ASN A 35 12.91 -34.07 -16.34
N LEU A 36 11.92 -34.93 -16.61
CA LEU A 36 11.05 -35.43 -15.55
C LEU A 36 11.72 -36.65 -14.91
N ASP A 37 12.44 -36.41 -13.82
CA ASP A 37 12.88 -37.48 -12.92
C ASP A 37 11.65 -38.27 -12.44
N SER A 38 11.75 -39.60 -12.50
CA SER A 38 10.72 -40.56 -12.05
C SER A 38 10.26 -40.37 -10.60
N ARG A 39 10.97 -39.55 -9.81
CA ARG A 39 10.63 -39.16 -8.44
C ARG A 39 9.54 -38.09 -8.33
N SER A 40 9.33 -37.26 -9.37
CA SER A 40 8.37 -36.14 -9.34
C SER A 40 6.91 -36.56 -9.60
N VAL A 41 6.71 -37.64 -10.36
CA VAL A 41 5.37 -38.13 -10.73
C VAL A 41 4.55 -38.54 -9.48
N GLY A 42 5.19 -39.09 -8.46
CA GLY A 42 4.54 -39.44 -7.20
C GLY A 42 4.06 -38.22 -6.40
N ALA A 43 4.79 -37.11 -6.45
CA ALA A 43 4.42 -35.87 -5.75
C ALA A 43 3.20 -35.21 -6.39
N ILE A 44 3.14 -35.20 -7.72
CA ILE A 44 2.00 -34.65 -8.47
C ILE A 44 0.75 -35.52 -8.25
N ALA A 45 0.89 -36.85 -8.28
CA ALA A 45 -0.21 -37.77 -8.00
C ALA A 45 -0.70 -37.63 -6.54
N GLY A 46 0.22 -37.52 -5.57
CA GLY A 46 -0.10 -37.30 -4.17
C GLY A 46 -0.83 -35.98 -3.92
N PHE A 47 -0.42 -34.90 -4.57
CA PHE A 47 -1.06 -33.59 -4.47
C PHE A 47 -2.48 -33.60 -5.03
N ALA A 48 -2.72 -34.26 -6.17
CA ALA A 48 -4.05 -34.42 -6.73
C ALA A 48 -4.99 -35.19 -5.78
N VAL A 49 -4.50 -36.27 -5.15
CA VAL A 49 -5.28 -37.03 -4.16
C VAL A 49 -5.57 -36.20 -2.91
N ALA A 50 -4.60 -35.41 -2.43
CA ALA A 50 -4.78 -34.53 -1.26
C ALA A 50 -5.88 -33.49 -1.49
N ILE A 51 -5.93 -32.86 -2.69
CA ILE A 51 -6.99 -31.91 -3.06
C ILE A 51 -8.37 -32.58 -3.07
N ILE A 52 -8.47 -33.80 -3.60
CA ILE A 52 -9.75 -34.54 -3.63
C ILE A 52 -10.20 -34.88 -2.20
N PHE A 53 -9.28 -35.28 -1.33
CA PHE A 53 -9.60 -35.62 0.05
C PHE A 53 -10.00 -34.40 0.89
N THR A 54 -9.28 -33.28 0.77
CA THR A 54 -9.62 -32.04 1.48
C THR A 54 -10.95 -31.48 1.00
N TRP A 55 -11.25 -31.55 -0.30
CA TRP A 55 -12.56 -31.14 -0.83
C TRP A 55 -13.69 -32.06 -0.35
N ARG A 56 -13.45 -33.37 -0.27
CA ARG A 56 -14.45 -34.34 0.22
C ARG A 56 -14.72 -34.18 1.72
N LEU A 57 -13.72 -33.84 2.51
CA LEU A 57 -13.86 -33.53 3.95
C LEU A 57 -14.61 -32.20 4.17
N LEU A 58 -14.33 -31.17 3.38
CA LEU A 58 -15.01 -29.88 3.49
C LEU A 58 -16.51 -29.98 3.14
N ARG A 59 -16.87 -30.88 2.21
CA ARG A 59 -18.29 -31.14 1.87
C ARG A 59 -19.06 -31.87 2.97
N SER A 60 -18.39 -32.50 3.94
CA SER A 60 -19.06 -33.22 5.04
C SER A 60 -19.39 -32.33 6.25
N SER A 61 -19.02 -31.05 6.25
CA SER A 61 -19.24 -30.10 7.37
C SER A 61 -20.44 -29.16 7.18
N ASN A 62 -21.36 -29.44 6.24
CA ASN A 62 -22.64 -28.71 6.16
C ASN A 62 -23.75 -29.50 6.88
N GLY A 63 -23.65 -29.55 8.20
CA GLY A 63 -24.67 -30.10 9.09
C GLY A 63 -24.86 -29.23 10.33
N HIS A 64 -25.88 -28.36 10.28
CA HIS A 64 -26.62 -27.74 11.39
C HIS A 64 -25.87 -27.20 12.63
N GLN A 65 -25.97 -25.89 12.91
CA GLN A 65 -26.90 -25.35 13.93
C GLN A 65 -26.67 -23.86 14.27
N ARG A 66 -27.82 -23.16 14.36
CA ARG A 66 -28.19 -22.10 15.33
C ARG A 66 -27.41 -20.78 15.35
N GLN A 67 -28.06 -19.76 14.80
CA GLN A 67 -28.05 -18.43 15.42
C GLN A 67 -29.48 -18.06 15.84
N GLN A 68 -29.69 -17.88 17.15
CA GLN A 68 -30.78 -17.06 17.68
C GLN A 68 -30.16 -15.77 18.25
N PRO A 69 -30.71 -14.58 17.93
CA PRO A 69 -30.42 -13.38 18.69
C PRO A 69 -31.46 -13.19 19.82
N LYS A 70 -30.96 -13.10 21.06
CA LYS A 70 -31.72 -12.74 22.26
C LYS A 70 -31.32 -11.34 22.71
N ARG A 71 -32.26 -10.38 22.68
CA ARG A 71 -32.58 -9.40 23.75
C ARG A 71 -33.30 -8.15 23.22
N GLN A 72 -34.51 -7.90 23.75
CA GLN A 72 -35.19 -6.60 23.74
C GLN A 72 -35.64 -6.25 25.17
N MET A 73 -35.14 -5.09 25.66
CA MET A 73 -35.71 -4.07 26.59
C MET A 73 -36.24 -4.48 27.99
N PRO A 74 -36.51 -3.56 28.96
CA PRO A 74 -36.48 -2.07 28.96
C PRO A 74 -35.76 -1.38 30.16
N ALA A 75 -35.73 -0.04 30.11
CA ALA A 75 -35.22 0.94 31.07
C ALA A 75 -35.96 1.01 32.43
N PRO A 76 -35.43 1.81 33.37
CA PRO A 76 -36.27 2.82 33.99
C PRO A 76 -35.62 4.22 34.04
N SER A 77 -36.50 5.21 34.09
CA SER A 77 -36.29 6.65 34.08
C SER A 77 -36.49 7.28 35.48
N SER A 78 -36.16 8.58 35.56
CA SER A 78 -36.35 9.57 36.66
C SER A 78 -35.23 9.59 37.72
N SER A 79 -34.75 10.72 38.23
CA SER A 79 -35.33 12.08 38.39
C SER A 79 -34.25 13.15 38.64
N ALA A 80 -34.59 14.39 38.31
CA ALA A 80 -33.80 15.61 38.46
C ALA A 80 -33.60 16.11 39.91
N SER A 81 -32.56 16.91 40.17
CA SER A 81 -32.63 18.17 40.96
C SER A 81 -31.27 18.90 41.09
N ASN A 82 -31.25 20.13 40.59
CA ASN A 82 -30.80 21.43 41.13
C ASN A 82 -29.46 21.69 41.87
N ALA A 83 -29.00 22.93 41.58
CA ALA A 83 -28.16 23.86 42.36
C ALA A 83 -26.65 23.54 42.37
N GLY A 84 -25.72 24.41 41.95
CA GLY A 84 -25.71 25.87 41.91
C GLY A 84 -25.00 26.40 43.15
N LEU A 85 -23.74 26.84 43.03
CA LEU A 85 -23.08 27.81 43.90
C LEU A 85 -21.72 28.26 43.33
N ASN A 86 -21.62 29.57 43.15
CA ASN A 86 -20.40 30.35 42.91
C ASN A 86 -19.56 30.46 44.19
N THR A 87 -18.25 30.65 44.07
CA THR A 87 -17.54 31.77 44.75
C THR A 87 -16.12 31.98 44.19
N ASN A 88 -15.80 33.27 44.01
CA ASN A 88 -14.50 33.88 43.78
C ASN A 88 -13.48 33.53 44.88
N GLU A 89 -12.18 33.64 44.62
CA GLU A 89 -11.39 34.79 45.09
C GLU A 89 -9.91 34.71 44.69
N GLN A 90 -9.38 35.90 44.55
CA GLN A 90 -8.10 36.30 44.00
C GLN A 90 -7.31 36.92 45.15
N SER A 91 -6.09 36.45 45.42
CA SER A 91 -5.16 37.19 46.29
C SER A 91 -3.71 36.77 46.07
N ILE A 92 -2.93 37.71 45.55
CA ILE A 92 -1.47 37.76 45.62
C ILE A 92 -1.06 38.11 47.06
N PRO A 93 0.11 37.64 47.52
CA PRO A 93 1.09 38.60 48.04
C PRO A 93 2.50 38.37 47.50
N SER A 94 3.17 39.48 47.23
CA SER A 94 4.58 39.59 46.92
C SER A 94 5.45 39.15 48.10
N GLY A 95 6.57 38.49 47.80
CA GLY A 95 7.64 38.22 48.76
C GLY A 95 8.93 37.93 48.01
N VAL A 96 9.76 38.94 47.83
CA VAL A 96 11.14 38.81 47.35
C VAL A 96 11.96 38.15 48.45
N CYS A 97 12.61 37.02 48.15
CA CYS A 97 13.91 36.67 48.71
C CYS A 97 14.54 35.52 47.89
N SER A 98 15.61 35.82 47.16
CA SER A 98 16.64 34.82 46.85
C SER A 98 17.69 34.96 47.94
N PRO A 99 18.27 33.84 48.42
CA PRO A 99 19.58 33.51 47.85
C PRO A 99 19.82 32.00 47.70
N SER A 100 20.53 31.69 46.62
CA SER A 100 21.65 30.74 46.55
C SER A 100 21.40 29.24 46.83
N GLU A 101 21.96 28.43 45.94
CA GLU A 101 22.22 26.99 46.07
C GLU A 101 21.07 26.03 45.74
N ASP A 102 20.65 25.97 44.47
CA ASP A 102 20.24 24.66 43.91
C ASP A 102 20.43 24.52 42.37
N LEU A 103 21.43 25.23 41.82
CA LEU A 103 21.82 25.13 40.40
C LEU A 103 22.44 23.77 40.02
N ARG A 104 22.58 22.81 40.96
CA ARG A 104 23.13 21.48 40.69
C ARG A 104 22.07 20.39 40.54
N ALA A 105 20.87 20.56 41.08
CA ALA A 105 19.83 19.53 41.02
C ALA A 105 18.97 19.57 39.72
N HIS A 106 18.95 20.68 38.99
CA HIS A 106 18.21 20.79 37.71
C HIS A 106 19.04 20.40 36.48
N ASN A 107 20.36 20.29 36.58
CA ASN A 107 21.21 19.92 35.44
C ASN A 107 21.39 18.40 35.27
N VAL A 108 21.03 17.58 36.27
CA VAL A 108 21.22 16.11 36.19
C VAL A 108 19.99 15.40 35.60
N VAL A 109 18.82 16.04 35.59
CA VAL A 109 17.59 15.42 35.07
C VAL A 109 17.35 15.75 33.59
N ASP A 110 17.94 16.83 33.06
CA ASP A 110 17.75 17.25 31.67
C ASP A 110 18.71 16.56 30.68
N GLU A 111 19.83 16.01 31.16
CA GLU A 111 20.79 15.26 30.32
C GLU A 111 20.33 13.83 29.99
N PHE A 112 19.34 13.29 30.71
CA PHE A 112 18.80 11.94 30.49
C PHE A 112 17.62 11.89 29.52
N PHE A 113 17.06 13.03 29.12
CA PHE A 113 15.94 13.12 28.17
C PHE A 113 16.33 13.91 26.92
N GLN A 114 17.47 13.59 26.31
CA GLN A 114 17.62 13.97 24.90
C GLN A 114 16.55 13.21 24.10
N PRO A 115 15.62 13.88 23.40
CA PRO A 115 14.64 13.19 22.58
C PRO A 115 15.41 12.40 21.51
N VAL A 116 15.43 11.08 21.67
CA VAL A 116 16.07 10.17 20.72
C VAL A 116 15.45 10.46 19.36
N LYS A 117 16.27 10.86 18.38
CA LYS A 117 15.80 11.09 17.01
C LYS A 117 15.06 9.81 16.57
N PRO A 118 13.80 9.90 16.13
CA PRO A 118 13.05 8.72 15.75
C PRO A 118 13.75 7.99 14.60
N THR A 119 13.73 6.66 14.64
CA THR A 119 14.28 5.85 13.55
C THR A 119 13.44 6.02 12.29
N LEU A 120 13.99 5.72 11.11
CA LEU A 120 13.24 5.81 9.85
C LEU A 120 11.92 5.02 9.92
N GLY A 121 11.93 3.81 10.49
CA GLY A 121 10.73 3.01 10.69
C GLY A 121 9.68 3.66 11.58
N GLN A 122 10.10 4.34 12.64
CA GLN A 122 9.20 5.11 13.50
C GLN A 122 8.60 6.29 12.74
N ILE A 123 9.40 7.00 11.93
CA ILE A 123 8.92 8.13 11.13
C ILE A 123 7.93 7.66 10.07
N VAL A 124 8.26 6.60 9.32
CA VAL A 124 7.39 6.01 8.29
C VAL A 124 6.05 5.60 8.90
N ARG A 125 6.08 4.86 10.02
CA ARG A 125 4.87 4.42 10.73
C ARG A 125 4.03 5.59 11.24
N GLN A 126 4.69 6.62 11.80
CA GLN A 126 4.00 7.82 12.29
C GLN A 126 3.36 8.61 11.15
N LYS A 127 4.09 8.85 10.05
CA LYS A 127 3.63 9.66 8.93
C LYS A 127 2.54 8.98 8.11
N LEU A 128 2.64 7.67 7.87
CA LEU A 128 1.61 6.95 7.11
C LEU A 128 0.35 6.65 7.92
N SER A 129 0.34 6.92 9.24
CA SER A 129 -0.85 6.93 10.11
C SER A 129 -1.78 5.70 9.92
N GLU A 130 -1.26 4.50 10.18
CA GLU A 130 -1.96 3.21 9.97
C GLU A 130 -2.47 2.94 8.53
N GLY A 131 -1.99 3.70 7.54
CA GLY A 131 -2.29 3.47 6.14
C GLY A 131 -1.88 2.06 5.73
N ARG A 132 -2.84 1.23 5.34
CA ARG A 132 -2.62 -0.18 5.03
C ARG A 132 -2.10 -0.35 3.62
N LYS A 133 -2.54 0.50 2.68
CA LYS A 133 -2.17 0.43 1.26
C LYS A 133 -1.64 1.76 0.77
N VAL A 134 -0.51 1.70 0.07
CA VAL A 134 0.18 2.88 -0.50
C VAL A 134 0.35 2.64 -1.99
N THR A 135 0.10 3.68 -2.79
CA THR A 135 0.45 3.70 -4.21
C THR A 135 1.49 4.78 -4.47
N CYS A 136 2.48 4.50 -5.31
CA CYS A 136 3.56 5.44 -5.59
C CYS A 136 3.92 5.43 -7.08
N ARG A 137 4.04 6.63 -7.67
CA ARG A 137 4.59 6.81 -9.01
C ARG A 137 6.11 6.53 -9.01
N LEU A 138 6.62 6.01 -10.13
CA LEU A 138 8.06 5.72 -10.28
C LEU A 138 8.87 6.94 -10.73
N LEU A 139 8.51 7.56 -11.86
CA LEU A 139 9.24 8.67 -12.49
C LEU A 139 9.35 9.90 -11.58
N GLY A 140 10.58 10.42 -11.45
CA GLY A 140 10.93 11.58 -10.64
C GLY A 140 10.84 11.34 -9.12
N ILE A 141 10.45 10.15 -8.68
CA ILE A 141 10.34 9.79 -7.26
C ILE A 141 11.32 8.67 -6.96
N ILE A 142 11.07 7.47 -7.48
CA ILE A 142 11.91 6.28 -7.28
C ILE A 142 12.97 6.18 -8.39
N LEU A 143 12.58 6.56 -9.62
CA LEU A 143 13.48 6.60 -10.77
C LEU A 143 14.09 8.01 -10.94
N GLU A 144 15.30 8.06 -11.50
CA GLU A 144 15.97 9.31 -11.87
C GLU A 144 15.31 9.98 -13.09
N GLU A 145 14.69 9.18 -13.96
CA GLU A 145 14.00 9.65 -15.16
C GLU A 145 12.69 10.41 -14.81
N TYR A 146 12.31 11.39 -15.63
CA TYR A 146 11.12 12.24 -15.40
C TYR A 146 10.03 12.12 -16.47
N SER A 147 10.32 11.45 -17.58
CA SER A 147 9.41 11.28 -18.71
C SER A 147 9.33 9.82 -19.17
N PRO A 148 8.19 9.37 -19.73
CA PRO A 148 8.06 8.01 -20.25
C PRO A 148 8.99 7.75 -21.45
N GLU A 149 9.39 8.79 -22.20
CA GLU A 149 10.36 8.69 -23.29
C GLU A 149 11.78 8.35 -22.79
N ASP A 150 12.14 8.82 -21.60
CA ASP A 150 13.45 8.50 -21.01
C ASP A 150 13.57 7.01 -20.66
N LEU A 151 12.46 6.36 -20.29
CA LEU A 151 12.40 4.93 -20.01
C LEU A 151 12.71 4.05 -21.22
N GLN A 152 12.53 4.58 -22.44
CA GLN A 152 12.93 3.88 -23.65
C GLN A 152 14.45 3.76 -23.77
N LYS A 153 15.21 4.65 -23.12
CA LYS A 153 16.68 4.61 -23.11
C LYS A 153 17.19 3.76 -21.95
N GLN A 154 16.73 4.07 -20.74
CA GLN A 154 17.19 3.45 -19.50
C GLN A 154 16.20 3.69 -18.36
N ALA A 155 16.36 2.94 -17.27
CA ALA A 155 15.70 3.20 -16.00
C ALA A 155 16.74 3.10 -14.88
N THR A 156 16.83 4.11 -14.02
CA THR A 156 17.81 4.17 -12.93
C THR A 156 17.12 4.42 -11.62
N VAL A 157 17.29 3.52 -10.64
CA VAL A 157 16.71 3.68 -9.31
C VAL A 157 17.57 4.62 -8.48
N ARG A 158 16.92 5.61 -7.85
CA ARG A 158 17.57 6.54 -6.93
C ARG A 158 17.96 5.84 -5.63
N SER A 159 19.27 5.69 -5.40
CA SER A 159 19.80 5.04 -4.20
C SER A 159 19.29 5.64 -2.89
N SER A 160 19.08 6.96 -2.86
CA SER A 160 18.57 7.68 -1.68
C SER A 160 17.17 7.24 -1.24
N VAL A 161 16.34 6.75 -2.16
CA VAL A 161 14.97 6.31 -1.87
C VAL A 161 14.89 4.90 -1.29
N LEU A 162 15.90 4.06 -1.54
CA LEU A 162 15.82 2.63 -1.26
C LEU A 162 15.49 2.32 0.20
N GLU A 163 16.15 2.98 1.15
CA GLU A 163 15.91 2.74 2.57
C GLU A 163 14.46 3.07 2.96
N VAL A 164 13.95 4.20 2.47
CA VAL A 164 12.57 4.64 2.70
C VAL A 164 11.57 3.68 2.07
N LEU A 165 11.81 3.26 0.83
CA LEU A 165 10.94 2.35 0.08
C LEU A 165 10.83 0.99 0.79
N LEU A 166 11.96 0.44 1.21
CA LEU A 166 12.03 -0.83 1.95
C LEU A 166 11.42 -0.73 3.35
N GLU A 167 11.47 0.44 3.98
CA GLU A 167 10.81 0.64 5.27
C GLU A 167 9.29 0.77 5.12
N ILE A 168 8.80 1.42 4.06
CA ILE A 168 7.35 1.48 3.75
C ILE A 168 6.77 0.08 3.57
N THR A 169 7.47 -0.81 2.86
CA THR A 169 6.97 -2.17 2.56
C THR A 169 6.86 -3.07 3.79
N LYS A 170 7.50 -2.72 4.91
CA LYS A 170 7.35 -3.44 6.19
C LYS A 170 6.00 -3.19 6.86
N TYR A 171 5.39 -2.03 6.62
CA TYR A 171 4.15 -1.62 7.31
C TYR A 171 2.96 -1.50 6.37
N CYS A 172 3.20 -1.33 5.07
CA CYS A 172 2.18 -1.02 4.09
C CYS A 172 2.25 -1.98 2.89
N ASP A 173 1.07 -2.31 2.37
CA ASP A 173 0.91 -2.94 1.07
C ASP A 173 1.19 -1.91 -0.04
N LEU A 174 2.43 -1.91 -0.53
CA LEU A 174 2.92 -0.94 -1.51
C LEU A 174 2.69 -1.42 -2.94
N TYR A 175 2.15 -0.52 -3.77
CA TYR A 175 2.05 -0.67 -5.22
C TYR A 175 2.84 0.44 -5.91
N LEU A 176 3.69 0.06 -6.86
CA LEU A 176 4.39 1.00 -7.73
C LEU A 176 3.65 1.08 -9.06
N MET A 177 3.64 2.25 -9.67
CA MET A 177 2.96 2.43 -10.95
C MET A 177 3.63 3.45 -11.83
N GLU A 178 3.57 3.23 -13.14
CA GLU A 178 4.07 4.19 -14.11
C GLU A 178 3.35 4.14 -15.44
N THR A 179 3.44 5.25 -16.17
CA THR A 179 3.04 5.31 -17.58
C THR A 179 4.23 4.99 -18.48
N VAL A 180 4.05 4.04 -19.41
CA VAL A 180 5.10 3.56 -20.33
C VAL A 180 4.60 3.58 -21.76
N LEU A 181 5.52 3.69 -22.72
CA LEU A 181 5.19 3.71 -24.15
C LEU A 181 5.23 2.33 -24.82
N ASP A 182 5.95 1.37 -24.21
CA ASP A 182 6.20 0.05 -24.77
C ASP A 182 6.61 -0.97 -23.68
N ASP A 183 6.44 -2.26 -24.00
CA ASP A 183 6.78 -3.38 -23.11
C ASP A 183 8.30 -3.49 -22.83
N GLU A 184 9.16 -2.91 -23.66
CA GLU A 184 10.61 -2.92 -23.44
C GLU A 184 10.98 -1.99 -22.27
N SER A 185 10.32 -0.85 -22.19
CA SER A 185 10.43 0.11 -21.09
C SER A 185 9.94 -0.52 -19.77
N GLU A 186 8.88 -1.32 -19.78
CA GLU A 186 8.44 -2.08 -18.60
C GLU A 186 9.53 -3.02 -18.08
N LYS A 187 10.18 -3.77 -18.99
CA LYS A 187 11.27 -4.68 -18.64
C LYS A 187 12.48 -3.96 -18.08
N LYS A 188 12.85 -2.80 -18.65
CA LYS A 188 13.95 -1.95 -18.14
C LYS A 188 13.67 -1.50 -16.70
N VAL A 189 12.45 -1.01 -16.43
CA VAL A 189 12.04 -0.62 -15.09
C VAL A 189 12.09 -1.79 -14.11
N LEU A 190 11.54 -2.94 -14.48
CA LEU A 190 11.55 -4.14 -13.63
C LEU A 190 12.97 -4.63 -13.35
N SER A 191 13.86 -4.61 -14.36
CA SER A 191 15.28 -4.96 -14.19
C SER A 191 15.96 -3.99 -13.23
N ALA A 192 15.78 -2.68 -13.41
CA ALA A 192 16.40 -1.67 -12.56
C ALA A 192 15.96 -1.81 -11.08
N LEU A 193 14.68 -2.09 -10.83
CA LEU A 193 14.16 -2.34 -9.48
C LEU A 193 14.72 -3.64 -8.88
N GLU A 194 14.91 -4.68 -9.69
CA GLU A 194 15.50 -5.95 -9.28
C GLU A 194 16.98 -5.79 -8.95
N ASP A 195 17.75 -5.13 -9.82
CA ASP A 195 19.17 -4.85 -9.66
C ASP A 195 19.44 -3.96 -8.43
N ALA A 196 18.52 -3.02 -8.13
CA ALA A 196 18.55 -2.20 -6.92
C ALA A 196 18.12 -2.97 -5.65
N GLY A 197 17.74 -4.24 -5.77
CA GLY A 197 17.40 -5.11 -4.65
C GLY A 197 16.01 -4.86 -4.05
N VAL A 198 15.11 -4.12 -4.73
CA VAL A 198 13.80 -3.74 -4.19
C VAL A 198 12.94 -4.97 -3.87
N PHE A 199 13.06 -6.05 -4.65
CA PHE A 199 12.28 -7.28 -4.48
C PHE A 199 12.88 -8.29 -3.49
N THR A 200 14.03 -8.00 -2.88
CA THR A 200 14.77 -8.98 -2.05
C THR A 200 14.18 -9.16 -0.64
N SER A 201 13.54 -8.11 -0.11
CA SER A 201 13.03 -8.06 1.27
C SER A 201 11.68 -8.76 1.47
N GLY A 202 11.04 -9.23 0.40
CA GLY A 202 9.72 -9.87 0.42
C GLY A 202 8.53 -8.92 0.61
N GLY A 203 8.77 -7.64 0.91
CA GLY A 203 7.71 -6.64 1.10
C GLY A 203 7.08 -6.13 -0.21
N LEU A 204 7.83 -6.17 -1.32
CA LEU A 204 7.36 -5.84 -2.66
C LEU A 204 7.66 -6.97 -3.63
N VAL A 205 6.71 -7.29 -4.51
CA VAL A 205 6.85 -8.29 -5.58
C VAL A 205 6.60 -7.65 -6.94
N LYS A 206 7.13 -8.25 -8.01
CA LYS A 206 7.00 -7.72 -9.39
C LYS A 206 5.53 -7.49 -9.79
N ASP A 207 4.60 -8.33 -9.33
CA ASP A 207 3.16 -8.21 -9.61
C ASP A 207 2.50 -6.96 -9.01
N LYS A 208 3.18 -6.25 -8.10
CA LYS A 208 2.72 -4.97 -7.53
C LYS A 208 3.32 -3.75 -8.23
N VAL A 209 4.05 -3.96 -9.32
CA VAL A 209 4.52 -2.90 -10.22
C VAL A 209 3.58 -2.87 -11.42
N LEU A 210 2.77 -1.82 -11.51
CA LEU A 210 1.67 -1.70 -12.47
C LEU A 210 2.01 -0.70 -13.58
N PHE A 211 1.83 -1.11 -14.83
CA PHE A 211 2.11 -0.28 -15.99
C PHE A 211 0.82 0.06 -16.74
N CYS A 212 0.78 1.27 -17.30
CA CYS A 212 -0.31 1.72 -18.15
C CYS A 212 0.22 2.62 -19.27
N SER A 213 -0.53 2.78 -20.35
CA SER A 213 -0.12 3.64 -21.48
C SER A 213 -0.61 5.09 -21.36
N THR A 214 -1.46 5.39 -20.38
CA THR A 214 -2.06 6.73 -20.22
C THR A 214 -2.16 7.12 -18.76
N GLU A 215 -2.14 8.43 -18.49
CA GLU A 215 -2.32 8.96 -17.13
C GLU A 215 -3.72 8.68 -16.56
N ASN A 216 -4.73 8.61 -17.43
CA ASN A 216 -6.07 8.15 -17.05
C ASN A 216 -6.06 6.69 -16.58
N GLY A 217 -5.21 5.85 -17.18
CA GLY A 217 -4.96 4.48 -16.71
C GLY A 217 -4.39 4.46 -15.29
N ARG A 218 -3.39 5.30 -15.01
CA ARG A 218 -2.81 5.47 -13.65
C ARG A 218 -3.88 5.87 -12.64
N THR A 219 -4.67 6.90 -12.95
CA THR A 219 -5.80 7.34 -12.11
C THR A 219 -6.80 6.21 -11.87
N SER A 220 -7.08 5.40 -12.89
CA SER A 220 -8.01 4.27 -12.79
C SER A 220 -7.47 3.17 -11.87
N PHE A 221 -6.17 2.85 -11.93
CA PHE A 221 -5.55 1.92 -10.98
C PHE A 221 -5.65 2.42 -9.55
N VAL A 222 -5.29 3.68 -9.30
CA VAL A 222 -5.33 4.25 -7.95
C VAL A 222 -6.76 4.18 -7.39
N ARG A 223 -7.76 4.53 -8.18
CA ARG A 223 -9.17 4.48 -7.75
C ARG A 223 -9.66 3.06 -7.45
N GLN A 224 -9.23 2.06 -8.22
CA GLN A 224 -9.64 0.67 -8.00
C GLN A 224 -8.90 0.02 -6.83
N LEU A 225 -7.65 0.42 -6.60
CA LEU A 225 -6.87 -0.05 -5.46
C LEU A 225 -7.37 0.55 -4.14
N GLU A 226 -8.02 1.72 -4.17
CA GLU A 226 -8.50 2.43 -2.98
C GLU A 226 -7.42 2.53 -1.87
N PRO A 227 -6.23 3.07 -2.17
CA PRO A 227 -5.17 3.16 -1.18
C PRO A 227 -5.48 4.23 -0.14
N ASP A 228 -4.92 4.08 1.06
CA ASP A 228 -4.97 5.12 2.10
C ASP A 228 -4.07 6.30 1.72
N TRP A 229 -2.95 6.01 1.03
CA TRP A 229 -1.97 6.98 0.57
C TRP A 229 -1.69 6.86 -0.93
N HIS A 230 -1.61 8.01 -1.60
CA HIS A 230 -1.10 8.11 -2.96
C HIS A 230 0.06 9.11 -3.05
N ILE A 231 1.15 8.72 -3.72
CA ILE A 231 2.35 9.52 -3.90
C ILE A 231 2.57 9.71 -5.40
N ASP A 232 2.56 10.96 -5.87
CA ASP A 232 2.76 11.30 -7.29
C ASP A 232 3.46 12.66 -7.43
N SER A 233 4.12 12.87 -8.55
CA SER A 233 4.77 14.13 -8.94
C SER A 233 3.89 14.98 -9.86
N ASN A 234 2.89 14.41 -10.52
CA ASN A 234 1.96 15.11 -11.40
C ASN A 234 0.84 15.81 -10.57
N PRO A 235 0.77 17.16 -10.54
CA PRO A 235 -0.23 17.90 -9.77
C PRO A 235 -1.67 17.70 -10.27
N GLU A 236 -1.87 17.39 -11.55
CA GLU A 236 -3.20 17.14 -12.12
C GLU A 236 -3.80 15.85 -11.53
N ILE A 237 -3.00 14.80 -11.44
CA ILE A 237 -3.39 13.51 -10.85
C ILE A 237 -3.71 13.68 -9.36
N ILE A 238 -2.84 14.36 -8.61
CA ILE A 238 -3.05 14.68 -7.18
C ILE A 238 -4.39 15.41 -6.98
N THR A 239 -4.67 16.41 -7.83
CA THR A 239 -5.90 17.21 -7.75
C THR A 239 -7.14 16.37 -8.08
N GLN A 240 -7.07 15.53 -9.12
CA GLN A 240 -8.17 14.65 -9.52
C GLN A 240 -8.50 13.61 -8.44
N LEU A 241 -7.48 13.07 -7.78
CA LEU A 241 -7.60 12.01 -6.77
C LEU A 241 -7.94 12.51 -5.36
N ALA A 242 -7.85 13.83 -5.11
CA ALA A 242 -8.03 14.42 -3.77
C ALA A 242 -9.35 14.11 -3.08
N ARG A 243 -10.41 13.82 -3.83
CA ARG A 243 -11.72 13.45 -3.26
C ARG A 243 -11.87 11.95 -2.96
N PHE A 244 -10.97 11.12 -3.49
CA PHE A 244 -11.05 9.67 -3.40
C PHE A 244 -10.04 9.09 -2.41
N ILE A 245 -8.90 9.78 -2.22
CA ILE A 245 -7.79 9.28 -1.41
C ILE A 245 -7.68 10.05 -0.10
N LYS A 246 -7.51 9.30 1.00
CA LYS A 246 -7.48 9.86 2.36
C LYS A 246 -6.29 10.78 2.57
N TYR A 247 -5.11 10.41 2.07
CA TYR A 247 -3.90 11.22 2.14
C TYR A 247 -3.09 11.14 0.85
N GLN A 248 -2.48 12.25 0.46
CA GLN A 248 -1.66 12.31 -0.74
C GLN A 248 -0.35 13.03 -0.45
N LEU A 249 0.73 12.57 -1.08
CA LEU A 249 2.00 13.27 -1.09
C LEU A 249 2.31 13.70 -2.52
N HIS A 250 2.32 15.01 -2.74
CA HIS A 250 2.81 15.61 -3.97
C HIS A 250 4.32 15.83 -3.86
N VAL A 251 5.08 15.15 -4.73
CA VAL A 251 6.54 15.30 -4.81
C VAL A 251 6.88 16.34 -5.88
N ALA A 252 7.31 17.52 -5.46
CA ALA A 252 7.65 18.61 -6.37
C ALA A 252 8.76 19.51 -5.80
N PRO A 253 9.74 19.94 -6.61
CA PRO A 253 10.89 20.73 -6.15
C PRO A 253 10.49 22.08 -5.55
N ILE A 254 9.35 22.63 -5.97
CA ILE A 254 8.82 23.91 -5.50
C ILE A 254 7.52 23.65 -4.75
N ARG A 255 7.40 24.22 -3.55
CA ARG A 255 6.15 24.18 -2.79
C ARG A 255 5.10 25.05 -3.50
N HIS A 256 3.99 24.44 -3.88
CA HIS A 256 2.81 25.19 -4.36
C HIS A 256 1.99 25.72 -3.18
N GLU A 257 1.34 26.87 -3.35
CA GLU A 257 0.43 27.44 -2.35
C GLU A 257 -0.93 26.74 -2.34
N ARG A 258 -1.48 26.55 -1.13
CA ARG A 258 -2.82 26.02 -0.81
C ARG A 258 -3.22 24.76 -1.61
N SER A 259 -2.79 23.61 -1.09
CA SER A 259 -3.38 22.32 -1.45
C SER A 259 -4.54 21.96 -0.49
N ALA A 260 -5.40 21.01 -0.88
CA ALA A 260 -6.42 20.47 0.01
C ALA A 260 -5.77 19.89 1.29
N SER A 261 -6.52 19.83 2.40
CA SER A 261 -5.98 19.43 3.71
C SER A 261 -5.41 18.01 3.77
N ASN A 262 -5.77 17.16 2.81
CA ASN A 262 -5.25 15.81 2.65
C ASN A 262 -4.02 15.71 1.74
N ILE A 263 -3.53 16.82 1.18
CA ILE A 263 -2.37 16.85 0.28
C ILE A 263 -1.18 17.45 1.03
N PHE A 264 -0.17 16.62 1.23
CA PHE A 264 1.14 17.01 1.72
C PHE A 264 2.07 17.30 0.54
N SER A 265 3.04 18.18 0.74
CA SER A 265 4.04 18.51 -0.29
C SER A 265 5.45 18.36 0.25
N SER A 266 6.33 17.77 -0.55
CA SER A 266 7.75 17.61 -0.25
C SER A 266 8.56 17.65 -1.54
N PRO A 267 9.80 18.16 -1.55
CA PRO A 267 10.65 18.11 -2.74
C PRO A 267 11.10 16.69 -3.11
N SER A 268 11.14 15.77 -2.14
CA SER A 268 11.49 14.39 -2.37
C SER A 268 10.83 13.45 -1.35
N LEU A 269 10.84 12.15 -1.63
CA LEU A 269 10.26 11.13 -0.75
C LEU A 269 11.08 11.00 0.55
N GLU A 270 12.40 11.03 0.41
CA GLU A 270 13.37 10.98 1.50
C GLU A 270 13.17 12.15 2.45
N GLN A 271 13.12 13.39 1.91
CA GLN A 271 12.90 14.57 2.74
C GLN A 271 11.53 14.54 3.45
N PHE A 272 10.52 13.87 2.88
CA PHE A 272 9.26 13.67 3.57
C PHE A 272 9.40 12.72 4.76
N PHE A 273 10.15 11.62 4.64
CA PHE A 273 10.33 10.62 5.71
C PHE A 273 11.56 10.86 6.61
N GLY A 274 12.20 12.01 6.46
CA GLY A 274 13.29 12.49 7.31
C GLY A 274 14.56 12.65 6.48
N ASN A 275 15.27 13.79 6.65
CA ASN A 275 16.50 14.10 5.92
C ASN A 275 17.52 12.95 5.96
N ILE A 276 17.49 12.11 4.93
CA ILE A 276 18.57 11.23 4.48
C ILE A 276 19.24 11.97 3.33
#